data_AF-A0A2S4A1M3-F1
#
_entry.id   AF-A0A2S4A1M3-F1
#
_cell.length_a   1.000
_cell.length_b   1.000
_cell.length_c   1.000
_cell.angle_alpha   90.00
_cell.angle_beta   90.00
_cell.angle_gamma   90.00
#
_symmetry.space_group_name_H-M   'P 1'
#
loop_
_entity.id
_entity.type
_entity.pdbx_description
1 polymer ?
#
loop_
_entity_poly.entity_id
_entity_poly.type
_entity_poly.pdbx_seq_one_letter_code
_entity_poly.pdbx_strand_id
1 'polypeptide(L)'
;MSAGTLASVRGDSQQIRPTTRAGYTTISPGTMTQLITAVAAEACNVPSKDVRASLRDEQGQLSVQLAVPLALWDPARMGNDGGTIFERAAAARALVAARIQELAGTDVRRVDIRYTGIHGQDHRKVRRVQ
;
A
#
# COMPACT_ATOMS: atom_id res chain seq x y z
N MET A 1 20.94 39.51 23.44
CA MET A 1 19.56 39.22 23.05
C MET A 1 19.59 38.42 21.78
N SER A 2 19.02 37.22 21.83
CA SER A 2 19.13 36.16 20.83
C SER A 2 18.28 36.41 19.59
N ALA A 3 18.78 36.03 18.42
CA ALA A 3 17.97 35.69 17.26
C ALA A 3 18.56 34.41 16.67
N GLY A 4 17.95 33.28 17.02
CA GLY A 4 18.34 31.96 16.53
C GLY A 4 17.94 31.80 15.07
N THR A 5 18.94 31.59 14.22
CA THR A 5 18.77 31.12 12.85
C THR A 5 18.27 29.67 12.90
N LEU A 6 16.99 29.47 12.64
CA LEU A 6 16.44 28.14 12.34
C LEU A 6 16.90 27.74 10.95
N ALA A 7 18.03 27.04 10.89
CA ALA A 7 18.48 26.32 9.71
C ALA A 7 17.44 25.25 9.38
N SER A 8 16.71 25.48 8.28
CA SER A 8 15.82 24.50 7.68
C SER A 8 16.62 23.27 7.28
N VAL A 9 16.45 22.18 8.03
CA VAL A 9 16.86 20.83 7.64
C VAL A 9 15.96 20.42 6.47
N ARG A 10 16.38 20.79 5.27
CA ARG A 10 15.81 20.30 4.01
C ARG A 10 16.33 18.88 3.84
N GLY A 11 15.42 17.91 3.89
CA GLY A 11 15.75 16.50 3.74
C GLY A 11 16.56 16.23 2.48
N ASP A 12 17.78 15.76 2.67
CA ASP A 12 18.64 15.21 1.63
C ASP A 12 17.94 14.00 1.01
N SER A 13 17.26 14.22 -0.11
CA SER A 13 16.93 13.14 -1.04
C SER A 13 18.22 12.69 -1.71
N GLN A 14 19.03 11.90 -1.00
CA GLN A 14 20.19 11.22 -1.53
C GLN A 14 19.74 10.35 -2.72
N GLN A 15 20.11 10.77 -3.93
CA GLN A 15 20.01 9.96 -5.12
C GLN A 15 20.98 8.78 -5.00
N ILE A 16 20.46 7.61 -4.62
CA ILE A 16 21.20 6.35 -4.63
C ILE A 16 21.47 6.00 -6.10
N ARG A 17 22.71 6.18 -6.56
CA ARG A 17 23.15 5.68 -7.87
C ARG A 17 23.17 4.15 -7.82
N PRO A 18 22.40 3.44 -8.68
CA PRO A 18 22.42 1.99 -8.67
C PRO A 18 23.80 1.51 -9.15
N THR A 19 24.54 0.87 -8.25
CA THR A 19 25.74 0.12 -8.62
C THR A 19 25.25 -1.25 -9.10
N THR A 20 25.14 -1.42 -10.42
CA THR A 20 24.71 -2.69 -11.01
C THR A 20 25.73 -3.77 -10.70
N ARG A 21 25.42 -4.66 -9.75
CA ARG A 21 26.17 -5.90 -9.49
C ARG A 21 25.63 -7.00 -10.40
N ALA A 22 26.50 -7.64 -11.18
CA ALA A 22 26.10 -8.79 -12.00
C ALA A 22 25.53 -9.91 -11.11
N GLY A 23 24.41 -10.51 -11.53
CA GLY A 23 23.68 -11.53 -10.76
C GLY A 23 22.68 -10.98 -9.73
N TYR A 24 22.54 -9.66 -9.59
CA TYR A 24 21.57 -9.03 -8.71
C TYR A 24 20.62 -8.13 -9.50
N THR A 25 19.31 -8.28 -9.25
CA THR A 25 18.30 -7.35 -9.76
C THR A 25 18.05 -6.28 -8.70
N THR A 26 18.46 -5.04 -8.99
CA THR A 26 18.16 -3.90 -8.12
C THR A 26 16.80 -3.33 -8.48
N ILE A 27 15.82 -3.46 -7.58
CA ILE A 27 14.52 -2.79 -7.71
C ILE A 27 14.60 -1.46 -6.97
N SER A 28 14.28 -0.36 -7.67
CA SER A 28 14.28 0.96 -7.03
C SER A 28 13.16 1.05 -5.97
N PRO A 29 13.35 1.80 -4.87
CA PRO A 29 12.31 1.98 -3.86
C PRO A 29 11.00 2.55 -4.43
N GLY A 30 11.08 3.40 -5.45
CA GLY A 30 9.91 3.95 -6.14
C GLY A 30 9.15 2.89 -6.93
N THR A 31 9.86 2.01 -7.64
CA THR A 31 9.25 0.87 -8.36
C THR A 31 8.60 -0.10 -7.37
N MET A 32 9.27 -0.39 -6.26
CA MET A 32 8.70 -1.23 -5.20
C MET A 32 7.43 -0.62 -4.62
N THR A 33 7.42 0.69 -4.37
CA THR A 33 6.25 1.41 -3.86
C THR A 33 5.08 1.33 -4.85
N GLN A 34 5.32 1.45 -6.15
CA GLN A 34 4.28 1.30 -7.18
C GLN A 34 3.72 -0.12 -7.24
N LEU A 35 4.60 -1.13 -7.17
CA LEU A 35 4.20 -2.54 -7.13
C LEU A 35 3.33 -2.84 -5.92
N ILE A 36 3.76 -2.40 -4.73
CA ILE A 36 3.00 -2.54 -3.48
C ILE A 36 1.64 -1.84 -3.59
N THR A 37 1.59 -0.64 -4.18
CA THR A 37 0.35 0.12 -4.38
C THR A 37 -0.62 -0.63 -5.28
N ALA A 38 -0.14 -1.23 -6.38
CA ALA A 38 -0.96 -2.02 -7.29
C ALA A 38 -1.52 -3.28 -6.61
N VAL A 39 -0.67 -4.03 -5.91
CA VAL A 39 -1.08 -5.23 -5.15
C VAL A 39 -2.10 -4.91 -4.07
N ALA A 40 -1.88 -3.82 -3.32
CA ALA A 40 -2.80 -3.38 -2.28
C ALA A 40 -4.14 -2.91 -2.85
N ALA A 41 -4.14 -2.23 -4.00
CA ALA A 41 -5.35 -1.80 -4.70
C ALA A 41 -6.19 -3.00 -5.16
N GLU A 42 -5.54 -4.02 -5.72
CA GLU A 42 -6.19 -5.27 -6.14
C GLU A 42 -6.77 -6.04 -4.94
N ALA A 43 -5.95 -6.28 -3.90
CA ALA A 43 -6.37 -7.03 -2.73
C ALA A 43 -7.48 -6.33 -1.92
N CYS A 44 -7.50 -5.00 -1.91
CA CYS A 44 -8.52 -4.21 -1.22
C CYS A 44 -9.69 -3.81 -2.13
N ASN A 45 -9.66 -4.16 -3.43
CA ASN A 45 -10.64 -3.77 -4.44
C ASN A 45 -10.96 -2.25 -4.46
N VAL A 46 -9.90 -1.44 -4.38
CA VAL A 46 -9.97 0.03 -4.39
C VAL A 46 -9.14 0.61 -5.54
N PRO A 47 -9.46 1.81 -6.04
CA PRO A 47 -8.61 2.48 -7.03
C PRO A 47 -7.20 2.72 -6.50
N SER A 48 -6.17 2.47 -7.31
CA SER A 48 -4.76 2.68 -6.90
C SER A 48 -4.45 4.11 -6.48
N LYS A 49 -5.21 5.11 -6.96
CA LYS A 49 -5.11 6.52 -6.56
C LYS A 49 -5.48 6.77 -5.09
N ASP A 50 -6.28 5.88 -4.50
CA ASP A 50 -6.75 5.98 -3.12
C ASP A 50 -5.84 5.19 -2.15
N VAL A 51 -4.86 4.45 -2.69
CA VAL A 51 -3.86 3.70 -1.94
C VAL A 51 -2.62 4.57 -1.76
N ARG A 52 -2.17 4.73 -0.51
CA ARG A 52 -0.86 5.30 -0.20
C ARG A 52 0.02 4.23 0.43
N ALA A 53 1.16 3.97 -0.20
CA ALA A 53 2.17 3.06 0.31
C ALA A 53 3.43 3.84 0.69
N SER A 54 4.03 3.50 1.82
CA SER A 54 5.37 3.93 2.20
C SER A 54 6.21 2.73 2.62
N LEU A 55 7.45 2.70 2.14
CA LEU A 55 8.41 1.64 2.41
C LEU A 55 9.54 2.19 3.26
N ARG A 56 9.98 1.40 4.23
CA ARG A 56 11.17 1.68 5.03
C ARG A 56 11.99 0.40 5.16
N ASP A 57 13.25 0.49 4.79
CA ASP A 57 14.21 -0.59 5.05
C ASP A 57 14.75 -0.44 6.48
N GLU A 58 14.54 -1.47 7.28
CA GLU A 58 14.98 -1.59 8.66
C GLU A 58 16.00 -2.72 8.75
N GLN A 59 17.28 -2.40 8.54
CA GLN A 59 18.40 -3.34 8.70
C GLN A 59 18.31 -4.57 7.77
N GLY A 60 17.84 -4.39 6.54
CA GLY A 60 17.67 -5.49 5.58
C GLY A 60 16.32 -6.19 5.67
N GLN A 61 15.40 -5.69 6.51
CA GLN A 61 14.01 -6.14 6.59
C GLN A 61 13.09 -5.01 6.13
N LEU A 62 12.15 -5.34 5.24
CA LEU A 62 11.21 -4.34 4.74
C LEU A 62 10.07 -4.13 5.73
N SER A 63 9.87 -2.87 6.10
CA SER A 63 8.68 -2.38 6.79
C SER A 63 7.79 -1.64 5.78
N VAL A 64 6.57 -2.14 5.63
CA VAL A 64 5.56 -1.60 4.71
C VAL A 64 4.45 -0.94 5.53
N GLN A 65 4.15 0.30 5.20
CA GLN A 65 2.99 1.02 5.71
C GLN A 65 2.03 1.31 4.57
N LEU A 66 0.78 0.92 4.75
CA LEU A 66 -0.28 1.07 3.78
C LEU A 66 -1.42 1.88 4.39
N ALA A 67 -1.89 2.87 3.64
CA ALA A 67 -3.11 3.59 3.95
C ALA A 67 -4.08 3.40 2.79
N VAL A 68 -5.15 2.65 3.04
CA VAL A 68 -6.14 2.26 2.03
C VAL A 68 -7.55 2.52 2.57
N PRO A 69 -8.50 2.98 1.76
CA PRO A 69 -9.89 2.96 2.17
C PRO A 69 -10.39 1.51 2.21
N LEU A 70 -11.34 1.23 3.09
CA LEU A 70 -12.04 -0.04 3.13
C LEU A 70 -13.09 -0.04 2.02
N ALA A 71 -12.96 -0.91 1.01
CA ALA A 71 -14.03 -1.11 0.05
C ALA A 71 -15.20 -1.83 0.73
N LEU A 72 -16.38 -1.19 0.77
CA LEU A 72 -17.61 -1.91 1.06
C LEU A 72 -18.01 -2.64 -0.22
N TRP A 73 -17.88 -3.97 -0.15
CA TRP A 73 -18.28 -4.90 -1.18
C TRP A 73 -19.81 -5.03 -1.18
N ASP A 74 -20.37 -5.35 -2.34
CA ASP A 74 -21.81 -5.59 -2.50
C ASP A 74 -22.20 -6.88 -1.76
N PRO A 75 -23.07 -6.82 -0.74
CA PRO A 75 -23.53 -8.01 -0.02
C PRO A 75 -24.25 -9.01 -0.92
N ALA A 76 -24.81 -8.60 -2.06
CA ALA A 76 -25.43 -9.53 -3.02
C ALA A 76 -24.42 -10.37 -3.82
N ARG A 77 -23.15 -9.95 -3.86
CA ARG A 77 -22.05 -10.69 -4.51
C ARG A 77 -21.27 -11.56 -3.55
N MET A 78 -21.48 -11.41 -2.25
CA MET A 78 -20.90 -12.29 -1.26
C MET A 78 -21.90 -13.38 -0.90
N GLY A 79 -21.55 -14.62 -1.23
CA GLY A 79 -22.14 -15.77 -0.55
C GLY A 79 -21.99 -15.62 0.97
N ASN A 80 -22.75 -16.43 1.71
CA ASN A 80 -22.89 -16.36 3.17
C ASN A 80 -21.57 -16.54 3.97
N ASP A 81 -20.45 -16.73 3.27
CA ASP A 81 -19.11 -17.06 3.77
C ASP A 81 -18.24 -15.81 4.04
N GLY A 82 -18.76 -14.60 3.81
CA GLY A 82 -17.97 -13.36 3.82
C GLY A 82 -17.38 -12.92 5.17
N GLY A 83 -17.75 -13.57 6.28
CA GLY A 83 -17.24 -13.25 7.61
C GLY A 83 -17.46 -11.80 8.06
N THR A 84 -16.86 -11.44 9.19
CA THR A 84 -16.88 -10.06 9.71
C THR A 84 -15.98 -9.14 8.86
N ILE A 85 -16.16 -7.82 8.99
CA ILE A 85 -15.26 -6.83 8.35
C ILE A 85 -13.80 -7.06 8.80
N PHE A 86 -13.58 -7.45 10.05
CA PHE A 86 -12.26 -7.72 10.60
C PHE A 86 -11.59 -8.95 9.99
N GLU A 87 -12.32 -10.05 9.82
CA GLU A 87 -11.79 -11.27 9.19
C GLU A 87 -11.36 -11.01 7.74
N ARG A 88 -12.12 -10.20 7.01
CA ARG A 88 -11.73 -9.78 5.66
C ARG A 88 -10.56 -8.82 5.64
N ALA A 89 -10.51 -7.86 6.55
CA ALA A 89 -9.33 -7.00 6.69
C ALA A 89 -8.08 -7.85 6.98
N ALA A 90 -8.21 -8.87 7.82
CA ALA A 90 -7.13 -9.82 8.10
C ALA A 90 -6.75 -10.65 6.86
N ALA A 91 -7.72 -11.15 6.09
CA ALA A 91 -7.49 -11.89 4.85
C ALA A 91 -6.81 -11.01 3.78
N ALA A 92 -7.28 -9.77 3.58
CA ALA A 92 -6.68 -8.81 2.67
C ALA A 92 -5.24 -8.48 3.10
N ARG A 93 -4.99 -8.28 4.40
CA ARG A 93 -3.64 -8.09 4.94
C ARG A 93 -2.73 -9.27 4.66
N ALA A 94 -3.22 -10.49 4.86
CA ALA A 94 -2.46 -11.71 4.61
C ALA A 94 -2.11 -11.85 3.11
N LEU A 95 -3.06 -11.58 2.21
CA LEU A 95 -2.84 -11.58 0.77
C LEU A 95 -1.80 -10.53 0.36
N VAL A 96 -1.92 -9.30 0.85
CA VAL A 96 -0.95 -8.24 0.57
C VAL A 96 0.44 -8.63 1.08
N ALA A 97 0.55 -9.16 2.29
CA ALA A 97 1.84 -9.62 2.83
C ALA A 97 2.46 -10.73 1.98
N ALA A 98 1.68 -11.76 1.63
CA ALA A 98 2.15 -12.87 0.80
C ALA A 98 2.62 -12.40 -0.58
N ARG A 99 1.84 -11.54 -1.25
CA ARG A 99 2.17 -11.03 -2.59
C ARG A 99 3.38 -10.10 -2.57
N ILE A 100 3.54 -9.27 -1.54
CA ILE A 100 4.75 -8.45 -1.39
C ILE A 100 5.96 -9.34 -1.15
N GLN A 101 5.85 -10.40 -0.34
CA GLN A 101 6.95 -11.33 -0.08
C GLN A 101 7.36 -12.10 -1.35
N GLU A 102 6.37 -12.59 -2.13
CA GLU A 102 6.60 -13.23 -3.43
C GLU A 102 7.32 -12.30 -4.42
N LEU A 103 6.90 -11.04 -4.51
CA LEU A 103 7.38 -10.10 -5.53
C LEU A 103 8.66 -9.36 -5.13
N ALA A 104 8.85 -9.08 -3.84
CA ALA A 104 10.03 -8.39 -3.35
C ALA A 104 11.23 -9.32 -3.16
N GLY A 105 11.00 -10.64 -3.06
CA GLY A 105 12.05 -11.63 -2.85
C GLY A 105 12.86 -11.41 -1.57
N THR A 106 12.37 -10.58 -0.66
CA THR A 106 13.00 -10.23 0.61
C THR A 106 11.99 -10.38 1.75
N ASP A 107 12.49 -10.60 2.96
CA ASP A 107 11.65 -10.89 4.11
C ASP A 107 10.96 -9.60 4.60
N VAL A 108 9.62 -9.63 4.64
CA VAL A 108 8.78 -8.52 5.07
C VAL A 108 8.45 -8.70 6.53
N ARG A 109 9.23 -8.05 7.41
CA ARG A 109 9.05 -8.18 8.86
C ARG A 109 7.75 -7.55 9.37
N ARG A 110 7.33 -6.43 8.77
CA ARG A 110 6.19 -5.65 9.28
C ARG A 110 5.35 -5.08 8.16
N VAL A 111 4.06 -5.44 8.16
CA VAL A 111 3.03 -4.80 7.32
C VAL A 111 2.00 -4.15 8.24
N ASP A 112 1.95 -2.83 8.21
CA ASP A 112 0.95 -2.00 8.86
C ASP A 112 -0.07 -1.52 7.82
N ILE A 113 -1.35 -1.83 8.03
CA ILE A 113 -2.44 -1.40 7.15
C ILE A 113 -3.39 -0.53 7.94
N ARG A 114 -3.45 0.75 7.57
CA ARG A 114 -4.36 1.74 8.12
C ARG A 114 -5.54 1.95 7.19
N TYR A 115 -6.73 1.64 7.68
CA TYR A 115 -7.96 1.96 6.97
C TYR A 115 -8.31 3.44 7.16
N THR A 116 -8.29 4.23 6.09
CA THR A 116 -8.46 5.70 6.17
C THR A 116 -9.90 6.17 5.98
N GLY A 117 -10.78 5.32 5.48
CA GLY A 117 -12.17 5.65 5.18
C GLY A 117 -12.90 4.49 4.52
N ILE A 118 -14.07 4.79 3.98
CA ILE A 118 -14.93 3.81 3.29
C ILE A 118 -15.00 4.18 1.81
N HIS A 119 -14.72 3.22 0.93
CA HIS A 119 -14.95 3.36 -0.50
C HIS A 119 -16.21 2.57 -0.88
N GLY A 120 -17.29 3.28 -1.14
CA GLY A 120 -18.51 2.71 -1.73
C GLY A 120 -18.32 2.57 -3.23
N GLN A 121 -18.52 1.37 -3.78
CA GLN A 121 -18.60 1.18 -5.22
C GLN A 121 -19.83 1.95 -5.71
N ASP A 122 -19.66 3.07 -6.41
CA ASP A 122 -20.77 3.90 -6.90
C ASP A 122 -21.60 3.07 -7.89
N HIS A 123 -22.79 2.65 -7.46
CA HIS A 123 -23.77 2.04 -8.34
C HIS A 123 -24.30 3.11 -9.28
N ARG A 124 -23.60 3.24 -10.42
CA ARG A 124 -24.00 3.91 -11.67
C ARG A 124 -25.43 4.45 -11.60
N LYS A 125 -25.59 5.76 -11.34
CA LYS A 125 -26.88 6.44 -11.43
C LYS A 125 -27.52 6.11 -12.77
N VAL A 126 -28.60 5.34 -12.74
CA VAL A 126 -29.46 5.11 -13.90
C VAL A 126 -29.97 6.46 -14.37
N ARG A 127 -29.52 6.89 -15.56
CA ARG A 127 -30.04 8.08 -16.22
C ARG A 127 -31.51 7.79 -16.54
N ARG A 128 -32.44 8.37 -15.79
CA ARG A 128 -33.83 8.44 -16.23
C ARG A 128 -33.86 9.20 -17.55
N VAL A 129 -34.18 8.48 -18.62
CA VAL A 129 -34.72 9.08 -19.84
C VAL A 129 -36.13 9.52 -19.49
N GLN A 130 -36.40 10.81 -19.69
CA GLN A 130 -37.72 11.41 -19.68
C GLN A 130 -38.06 11.81 -21.11
#